data_AF-A0A7J7GFF1-F1
#
_entry.id   AF-A0A7J7GFF1-F1
#
_cell.length_a   1.000
_cell.length_b   1.000
_cell.length_c   1.000
_cell.angle_alpha   90.00
_cell.angle_beta   90.00
_cell.angle_gamma   90.00
#
_symmetry.space_group_name_H-M   'P 1'
#
loop_
_entity.id
_entity.type
_entity.pdbx_description
1 polymer ?
#
loop_
_entity_poly.entity_id
_entity_poly.type
_entity_poly.pdbx_seq_one_letter_code
_entity_poly.pdbx_strand_id
1 'polypeptide(L)' 'MPICRNYIYVIVSGNKTGKLMKYDPKSKETTVLLENLTFPNGVALSKDGYFILIADTTD' A
#
# COMPACT_ATOMS: atom_id res chain seq x y z
N MET A 1 21.45 5.83 2.06
CA MET A 1 20.02 5.48 1.87
C MET A 1 19.57 4.62 3.05
N PRO A 2 18.95 5.20 4.09
CA PRO A 2 18.31 4.45 5.16
C PRO A 2 16.79 4.62 5.08
N ILE A 3 16.08 3.53 4.84
CA ILE A 3 14.62 3.48 4.66
C ILE A 3 13.90 3.57 6.03
N CYS A 4 14.63 3.58 7.15
CA CYS A 4 14.06 3.31 8.48
C CYS A 4 13.79 4.54 9.38
N ARG A 5 13.91 5.80 8.91
CA ARG A 5 13.78 6.99 9.80
C ARG A 5 12.66 7.99 9.43
N ASN A 6 11.99 7.87 8.29
CA ASN A 6 11.10 8.93 7.77
C ASN A 6 9.61 8.56 7.57
N TYR A 7 9.09 7.48 8.17
CA TYR A 7 7.64 7.20 8.04
C TYR A 7 6.77 8.23 8.78
N ILE A 8 7.28 8.83 9.87
CA ILE A 8 6.61 9.94 10.57
C ILE A 8 6.35 11.11 9.60
N TYR A 9 7.30 11.40 8.70
CA TYR A 9 7.11 12.44 7.70
C TYR A 9 5.96 12.10 6.74
N VAL A 10 5.83 10.83 6.31
CA VAL A 10 4.73 10.40 5.44
C VAL A 10 3.38 10.61 6.12
N ILE A 11 3.26 10.25 7.39
CA ILE A 11 2.04 10.43 8.18
C ILE A 11 1.73 11.92 8.38
N VAL A 12 2.71 12.71 8.83
CA VAL A 12 2.51 14.15 9.14
C VAL A 12 2.28 15.00 7.89
N SER A 13 2.88 14.63 6.76
CA SER A 13 2.69 15.35 5.48
C SER A 13 1.37 15.03 4.79
N GLY A 14 0.65 13.99 5.21
CA GLY A 14 -0.60 13.55 4.56
C GLY A 14 -0.42 13.14 3.11
N ASN A 15 0.80 12.75 2.72
CA ASN A 15 1.14 12.49 1.33
C ASN A 15 0.43 11.22 0.82
N LYS A 16 -0.44 11.38 -0.17
CA LYS A 16 -1.26 10.30 -0.76
C LYS A 16 -0.61 9.62 -1.95
N THR A 17 0.64 9.17 -1.82
CA THR A 17 1.37 8.47 -2.89
C THR A 17 1.32 6.95 -2.77
N GLY A 18 0.76 6.42 -1.68
CA GLY A 18 0.62 4.98 -1.47
C GLY A 18 -0.30 4.33 -2.51
N LYS A 19 0.04 3.10 -2.90
CA LYS A 19 -0.70 2.29 -3.87
C LYS A 19 -0.83 0.85 -3.40
N LEU A 20 -1.98 0.23 -3.64
CA LEU A 20 -2.12 -1.22 -3.63
C LEU A 20 -1.83 -1.75 -5.03
N MET A 21 -0.88 -2.67 -5.14
CA MET A 21 -0.46 -3.22 -6.43
C MET A 21 -0.54 -4.75 -6.41
N LYS A 22 -0.94 -5.32 -7.54
CA LYS A 22 -0.87 -6.76 -7.82
C LYS A 22 0.33 -7.02 -8.70
N TYR A 23 1.15 -8.00 -8.34
CA TYR A 23 2.27 -8.47 -9.15
C TYR A 23 1.99 -9.89 -9.65
N ASP A 24 2.11 -10.11 -10.96
CA ASP A 24 2.10 -11.45 -11.55
C ASP A 24 3.54 -11.92 -11.82
N PRO A 25 4.05 -12.95 -11.12
CA PRO A 25 5.42 -13.41 -11.29
C PRO A 25 5.68 -14.12 -12.62
N LYS A 26 4.65 -14.59 -13.34
CA LYS A 26 4.80 -15.26 -14.63
C LYS A 26 5.02 -14.25 -15.77
N SER A 27 4.15 -13.24 -15.85
CA SER A 27 4.27 -12.17 -16.86
C SER A 27 5.24 -11.06 -16.45
N LYS A 28 5.58 -10.97 -15.15
CA LYS A 28 6.32 -9.87 -14.52
C LYS A 28 5.59 -8.54 -14.57
N GLU A 29 4.28 -8.55 -14.81
CA GLU A 29 3.47 -7.35 -14.85
C GLU A 29 3.06 -6.90 -13.45
N THR A 30 3.00 -5.58 -13.26
CA THR A 30 2.44 -4.97 -12.06
C THR A 30 1.22 -4.16 -12.43
N THR A 31 0.09 -4.44 -11.79
CA THR A 31 -1.15 -3.71 -11.96
C THR A 31 -1.45 -2.92 -10.70
N VAL A 32 -1.79 -1.64 -10.85
CA VAL A 32 -2.28 -0.83 -9.73
C VAL A 32 -3.75 -1.14 -9.51
N LEU A 33 -4.12 -1.56 -8.30
CA LEU A 33 -5.49 -1.89 -7.91
C LEU A 33 -6.19 -0.73 -7.20
N LEU A 34 -5.44 0.05 -6.41
CA LEU A 34 -5.93 1.22 -5.70
C LEU A 34 -4.81 2.26 -5.56
N GLU A 35 -5.14 3.53 -5.70
CA GLU A 35 -4.23 4.67 -5.60
C GLU A 35 -4.67 5.65 -4.51
N ASN A 36 -3.82 6.65 -4.24
CA ASN A 36 -4.10 7.75 -3.32
C ASN A 36 -4.27 7.32 -1.85
N LEU A 37 -3.55 6.27 -1.44
CA LEU A 37 -3.45 5.87 -0.03
C LEU A 37 -2.42 6.74 0.67
N THR A 38 -2.69 7.14 1.91
CA THR A 38 -1.78 8.02 2.68
C THR A 38 -0.58 7.22 3.20
N PHE A 39 -0.85 6.26 4.09
CA PHE A 39 0.17 5.41 4.68
C PHE A 39 -0.39 3.98 4.85
N PRO A 40 -0.47 3.21 3.75
CA PRO A 40 -0.93 1.83 3.78
C PRO A 40 0.12 0.98 4.47
N ASN A 41 -0.15 0.59 5.71
CA ASN A 41 0.80 -0.09 6.59
C ASN A 41 0.51 -1.57 6.79
N GLY A 42 -0.63 -2.05 6.28
CA GLY A 42 -1.01 -3.45 6.34
C GLY A 42 -1.95 -3.85 5.21
N VAL A 43 -1.84 -5.11 4.80
CA VAL A 43 -2.73 -5.73 3.82
C VAL A 43 -3.01 -7.18 4.21
N ALA A 44 -4.24 -7.64 4.03
CA ALA A 44 -4.64 -9.04 4.23
C ALA A 44 -5.61 -9.48 3.14
N LEU A 45 -5.41 -10.69 2.61
CA LEU A 45 -6.31 -11.32 1.65
C LEU A 45 -7.28 -12.24 2.40
N SER A 46 -8.56 -12.16 2.04
CA SER A 46 -9.58 -13.13 2.46
C SER A 46 -9.19 -14.55 2.06
N LYS A 47 -9.60 -15.55 2.85
CA LYS A 47 -9.24 -16.96 2.59
C LYS A 47 -9.76 -17.46 1.24
N ASP A 48 -10.90 -16.96 0.82
CA ASP A 48 -11.59 -17.26 -0.44
C ASP A 48 -11.20 -16.31 -1.58
N GLY A 49 -10.41 -15.27 -1.28
CA GLY A 49 -9.83 -14.37 -2.28
C GLY A 49 -10.79 -13.33 -2.86
N TYR A 50 -12.00 -13.18 -2.31
CA TYR A 50 -12.99 -12.22 -2.82
C TYR A 50 -12.72 -10.77 -2.41
N PHE A 51 -12.05 -10.55 -1.29
CA PHE A 51 -11.72 -9.21 -0.81
C PHE A 51 -10.33 -9.11 -0.18
N ILE A 52 -9.84 -7.87 -0.14
CA ILE A 52 -8.60 -7.46 0.49
C ILE A 52 -8.93 -6.43 1.58
N LEU A 53 -8.38 -6.61 2.77
CA LEU A 53 -8.38 -5.58 3.82
C LEU A 53 -7.09 -4.79 3.73
N ILE A 54 -7.20 -3.46 3.85
CA ILE A 54 -6.07 -2.53 3.84
C ILE A 54 -6.14 -1.72 5.13
N ALA A 55 -5.04 -1.66 5.87
CA ALA A 55 -4.88 -0.73 6.98
C ALA A 55 -4.16 0.51 6.45
N ASP A 56 -4.85 1.65 6.44
CA ASP A 56 -4.34 2.94 5.99
C ASP A 56 -4.41 3.94 7.16
N THR A 57 -3.33 4.69 7.39
CA THR A 57 -3.31 5.79 8.36
C THR A 57 -3.49 7.08 7.62
N THR A 58 -4.66 7.70 7.82
CA THR A 58 -5.01 8.99 7.23
C THR A 58 -4.98 10.07 8.31
N ASP A 59 -4.76 11.31 7.86
CA ASP A 59 -4.85 12.55 8.63
C ASP A 59 -6.30 12.93 8.97
#